data_AF-A0A2T5EIV1-F1
#
_entry.id   AF-A0A2T5EIV1-F1
#
_cell.length_a   1.000
_cell.length_b   1.000
_cell.length_c   1.000
_cell.angle_alpha   90.00
_cell.angle_beta   90.00
_cell.angle_gamma   90.00
#
_symmetry.space_group_name_H-M   'P 1'
#
loop_
_entity.id
_entity.type
_entity.pdbx_description
1 polymer ?
#
loop_
_entity_poly.entity_id
_entity_poly.type
_entity_poly.pdbx_seq_one_letter_code
_entity_poly.pdbx_strand_id
1 'polypeptide(L)'
;MIAISIGFVVLFLVGRELQWFGSNNSELFPQLPDSPQFVPSTDFDGEWPGRRINITGNNMCERTTINGTIREGKVTLRLTYNGTPLEDWVTESGDLRLYSKHRQWDYRFSANGSSSRFDGRWHLTNGPCQGSWFIEKVDGK
;
A
#
# COMPACT_ATOMS: atom_id res chain seq x y z
N MET A 1 43.04 0.97 -28.83
CA MET A 1 42.47 0.85 -27.48
C MET A 1 41.98 2.21 -26.95
N ILE A 2 41.16 2.97 -27.71
CA ILE A 2 40.57 4.27 -27.25
C ILE A 2 39.22 4.53 -27.96
N ALA A 3 38.39 3.50 -28.15
CA ALA A 3 37.09 3.67 -28.85
C ALA A 3 35.87 3.25 -28.02
N ILE A 4 36.08 2.68 -26.83
CA ILE A 4 35.00 2.15 -25.98
C ILE A 4 34.62 3.12 -24.86
N SER A 5 35.44 4.13 -24.58
CA SER A 5 35.27 5.05 -23.45
C SER A 5 34.37 6.26 -23.71
N ILE A 6 34.04 6.58 -24.97
CA ILE A 6 33.26 7.80 -25.30
C ILE A 6 31.74 7.52 -25.31
N GLY A 7 31.32 6.30 -25.65
CA GLY A 7 29.90 5.93 -25.70
C GLY A 7 29.21 5.96 -24.32
N PHE A 8 29.94 5.61 -23.26
CA PHE A 8 29.39 5.59 -21.90
C PHE A 8 29.15 6.99 -21.32
N VAL A 9 29.97 7.98 -21.69
CA VAL A 9 29.83 9.36 -21.16
C VAL A 9 28.63 10.07 -21.79
N VAL A 10 28.39 9.86 -23.08
CA VAL A 10 27.21 10.42 -23.77
C VAL A 10 25.91 9.80 -23.23
N LEU A 11 25.89 8.48 -22.98
CA LEU A 11 24.73 7.80 -22.40
C LEU A 11 24.42 8.31 -20.97
N PHE A 12 25.45 8.63 -20.18
CA PHE A 12 25.30 9.19 -18.83
C PHE A 12 24.81 10.64 -18.82
N LEU A 13 25.19 11.47 -19.80
CA LEU A 13 24.73 12.85 -19.90
C LEU A 13 23.29 12.94 -20.43
N VAL A 14 22.94 12.15 -21.45
CA VAL A 14 21.56 12.08 -21.97
C VAL A 14 20.60 11.43 -20.97
N GLY A 15 21.05 10.43 -20.20
CA GLY A 15 20.24 9.80 -19.15
C GLY A 15 19.89 10.72 -17.96
N ARG A 16 20.70 11.77 -17.70
CA ARG A 16 20.40 12.76 -16.65
C ARG A 16 19.32 13.76 -17.08
N GLU A 17 19.28 14.16 -18.35
CA GLU A 17 18.21 15.06 -18.84
C GLU A 17 16.86 14.36 -18.97
N LEU A 18 16.83 13.05 -19.24
CA LEU A 18 15.59 12.27 -19.38
C LEU A 18 14.92 11.85 -18.07
N GLN A 19 15.40 12.28 -16.89
CA GLN A 19 14.90 11.90 -15.56
C GLN A 19 14.72 10.37 -15.32
N TRP A 20 15.31 9.52 -16.17
CA TRP A 20 15.00 8.08 -16.20
C TRP A 20 15.63 7.31 -15.02
N PHE A 21 16.62 7.92 -14.34
CA PHE A 21 17.39 7.30 -13.26
C PHE A 21 17.26 7.97 -11.88
N GLY A 22 16.25 8.81 -11.66
CA GLY A 22 16.13 9.45 -10.36
C GLY A 22 14.85 10.21 -10.20
N SER A 23 13.77 9.52 -9.85
CA SER A 23 12.64 10.19 -9.23
C SER A 23 12.06 9.28 -8.15
N ASN A 24 12.33 9.68 -6.92
CA ASN A 24 11.78 9.12 -5.69
C ASN A 24 10.30 9.55 -5.67
N ASN A 25 9.45 8.84 -6.42
CA ASN A 25 8.11 9.29 -6.83
C ASN A 25 7.01 8.96 -5.83
N SER A 26 7.27 9.00 -4.52
CA SER A 26 6.18 8.81 -3.55
C SER A 26 5.07 9.86 -3.70
N GLU A 27 5.36 11.02 -4.30
CA GLU A 27 4.39 12.09 -4.60
C GLU A 27 3.50 11.81 -5.83
N LEU A 28 3.84 10.84 -6.68
CA LEU A 28 3.00 10.48 -7.85
C LEU A 28 1.84 9.57 -7.47
N PHE A 29 1.87 8.98 -6.27
CA PHE A 29 0.79 8.11 -5.81
C PHE A 29 -0.28 8.93 -5.10
N PRO A 30 -1.57 8.58 -5.26
CA PRO A 30 -2.66 9.16 -4.50
C PRO A 30 -2.33 9.16 -3.02
N GLN A 31 -2.33 10.35 -2.44
CA GLN A 31 -2.13 10.55 -1.03
C GLN A 31 -3.47 10.41 -0.32
N LEU A 32 -3.39 10.00 0.95
CA LEU A 32 -4.51 10.17 1.86
C LEU A 32 -4.91 11.65 1.86
N PRO A 33 -6.20 12.00 1.65
CA PRO A 33 -6.65 13.38 1.79
C PRO A 33 -6.46 13.87 3.23
N ASP A 34 -6.38 15.19 3.43
CA ASP A 34 -6.18 15.77 4.77
C ASP A 34 -7.34 15.48 5.74
N SER A 35 -8.54 15.20 5.19
CA SER A 35 -9.75 14.87 5.95
C SER A 35 -10.64 13.88 5.17
N PRO A 36 -11.46 13.07 5.86
CA PRO A 36 -12.42 12.19 5.20
C PRO A 36 -13.50 13.02 4.49
N GLN A 37 -13.96 12.54 3.33
CA GLN A 37 -15.04 13.16 2.55
C GLN A 37 -16.43 12.63 2.93
N PHE A 38 -16.49 11.83 4.00
CA PHE A 38 -17.67 11.18 4.57
C PHE A 38 -17.51 11.15 6.10
N VAL A 39 -18.58 10.78 6.81
CA VAL A 39 -18.53 10.60 8.27
C VAL A 39 -17.88 9.25 8.58
N PRO A 40 -16.70 9.19 9.24
CA PRO A 40 -16.09 7.92 9.60
C PRO A 40 -16.91 7.17 10.65
N SER A 41 -16.98 5.85 10.54
CA SER A 41 -17.63 5.03 11.57
C SER A 41 -16.63 4.62 12.67
N THR A 42 -17.03 4.82 13.92
CA THR A 42 -16.29 4.37 15.12
C THR A 42 -16.60 2.92 15.50
N ASP A 43 -17.55 2.26 14.83
CA ASP A 43 -17.97 0.89 15.19
C ASP A 43 -16.84 -0.14 14.99
N PHE A 44 -15.88 0.23 14.14
CA PHE A 44 -14.74 -0.60 13.79
C PHE A 44 -13.51 -0.33 14.67
N ASP A 45 -13.56 0.61 15.62
CA ASP A 45 -12.41 0.95 16.47
C ASP A 45 -11.86 -0.26 17.23
N GLY A 46 -10.54 -0.44 17.24
CA GLY A 46 -9.87 -1.57 17.88
C GLY A 46 -8.51 -1.92 17.26
N GLU A 47 -7.96 -3.06 17.67
CA GLU A 47 -6.74 -3.67 17.12
C GLU A 47 -7.11 -4.66 16.01
N TRP A 48 -6.36 -4.62 14.91
CA TRP A 48 -6.68 -5.34 13.67
C TRP A 48 -5.44 -6.02 13.05
N PRO A 49 -5.06 -7.22 13.52
CA PRO A 49 -4.11 -8.09 12.84
C PRO A 49 -4.72 -8.74 11.59
N GLY A 50 -3.87 -9.11 10.65
CA GLY A 50 -4.29 -9.76 9.42
C GLY A 50 -3.14 -10.15 8.52
N ARG A 51 -3.46 -10.44 7.25
CA ARG A 51 -2.44 -10.82 6.27
C ARG A 51 -2.86 -10.55 4.83
N ARG A 52 -1.85 -10.35 4.00
CA ARG A 52 -1.90 -10.30 2.55
C ARG A 52 -1.56 -11.67 1.98
N ILE A 53 -2.40 -12.15 1.07
CA ILE A 53 -2.26 -13.40 0.34
C ILE A 53 -1.92 -13.06 -1.11
N ASN A 54 -0.78 -13.53 -1.59
CA ASN A 54 -0.40 -13.41 -3.00
C ASN A 54 -1.09 -14.49 -3.84
N ILE A 55 -1.63 -14.08 -4.99
CA ILE A 55 -2.24 -14.99 -5.97
C ILE A 55 -1.57 -14.91 -7.35
N THR A 56 -0.58 -14.04 -7.55
CA THR A 56 0.13 -13.87 -8.84
C THR A 56 0.86 -15.15 -9.28
N GLY A 57 1.06 -16.11 -8.37
CA GLY A 57 1.65 -17.42 -8.71
C GLY A 57 3.17 -17.40 -8.94
N ASN A 58 3.84 -16.30 -8.53
CA ASN A 58 5.29 -16.20 -8.51
C ASN A 58 5.80 -15.92 -7.08
N ASN A 59 7.08 -16.19 -6.85
CA ASN A 59 7.71 -16.02 -5.53
C ASN A 59 8.16 -14.58 -5.26
N MET A 60 7.92 -13.64 -6.18
CA MET A 60 8.32 -12.24 -6.00
C MET A 60 7.44 -11.49 -4.99
N CYS A 61 6.20 -11.93 -4.85
CA CYS A 61 5.19 -11.25 -4.04
C CYS A 61 4.89 -12.10 -2.81
N GLU A 62 5.69 -11.98 -1.75
CA GLU A 62 5.51 -12.84 -0.59
C GLU A 62 4.23 -12.52 0.19
N ARG A 63 3.74 -13.54 0.90
CA ARG A 63 2.69 -13.38 1.91
C ARG A 63 3.23 -12.44 3.00
N THR A 64 2.38 -11.55 3.48
CA THR A 64 2.82 -10.47 4.38
C THR A 64 1.81 -10.27 5.48
N THR A 65 2.25 -10.27 6.73
CA THR A 65 1.38 -9.91 7.87
C THR A 65 1.06 -8.42 7.82
N ILE A 66 -0.20 -8.11 8.13
CA ILE A 66 -0.72 -6.75 8.29
C ILE A 66 -1.07 -6.58 9.76
N ASN A 67 -0.74 -5.45 10.36
CA ASN A 67 -1.13 -5.12 11.72
C ASN A 67 -1.44 -3.64 11.86
N GLY A 68 -2.26 -3.28 12.84
CA GLY A 68 -2.50 -1.90 13.20
C GLY A 68 -3.85 -1.72 13.88
N THR A 69 -4.37 -0.50 13.81
CA THR A 69 -5.52 -0.07 14.61
C THR A 69 -6.52 0.71 13.78
N ILE A 70 -7.77 0.70 14.25
CA ILE A 70 -8.78 1.69 13.87
C ILE A 70 -9.08 2.52 15.12
N ARG A 71 -9.01 3.85 15.00
CA ARG A 71 -9.30 4.80 16.09
C ARG A 71 -10.07 5.98 15.52
N GLU A 72 -11.21 6.29 16.12
CA GLU A 72 -12.11 7.33 15.64
C GLU A 72 -12.46 7.16 14.16
N GLY A 73 -12.62 5.90 13.72
CA GLY A 73 -12.86 5.52 12.33
C GLY A 73 -11.66 5.71 11.39
N LYS A 74 -10.52 6.24 11.85
CA LYS A 74 -9.27 6.28 11.09
C LYS A 74 -8.54 4.95 11.20
N VAL A 75 -8.31 4.32 10.06
CA VAL A 75 -7.56 3.09 9.90
C VAL A 75 -6.08 3.42 9.74
N THR A 76 -5.23 2.76 10.53
CA THR A 76 -3.77 2.87 10.42
C THR A 76 -3.17 1.48 10.56
N LEU A 77 -2.75 0.92 9.43
CA LEU A 77 -2.17 -0.41 9.32
C LEU A 77 -0.73 -0.33 8.80
N ARG A 78 0.01 -1.43 8.94
CA ARG A 78 1.39 -1.55 8.47
C ARG A 78 1.63 -2.91 7.85
N LEU A 79 2.33 -2.92 6.71
CA LEU A 79 2.90 -4.13 6.14
C LEU A 79 4.19 -4.47 6.89
N THR A 80 4.23 -5.62 7.55
CA THR A 80 5.33 -5.99 8.45
C THR A 80 6.70 -6.14 7.76
N TYR A 81 6.74 -6.66 6.53
CA TYR A 81 8.00 -6.97 5.84
C TYR A 81 8.83 -5.74 5.44
N ASN A 82 8.18 -4.63 5.09
CA ASN A 82 8.84 -3.41 4.60
C ASN A 82 8.43 -2.15 5.35
N GLY A 83 7.55 -2.29 6.34
CA GLY A 83 7.05 -1.18 7.13
C GLY A 83 6.14 -0.20 6.40
N THR A 84 5.63 -0.51 5.19
CA THR A 84 4.73 0.40 4.47
C THR A 84 3.48 0.69 5.31
N PRO A 85 3.21 1.96 5.66
CA PRO A 85 1.96 2.34 6.29
C PRO A 85 0.82 2.32 5.26
N LEU A 86 -0.36 1.90 5.71
CA LEU A 86 -1.61 1.87 4.98
C LEU A 86 -2.65 2.60 5.81
N GLU A 87 -3.23 3.66 5.25
CA GLU A 87 -4.12 4.56 5.99
C GLU A 87 -5.36 4.92 5.16
N ASP A 88 -6.51 5.01 5.81
CA ASP A 88 -7.75 5.63 5.30
C ASP A 88 -8.75 5.80 6.44
N TRP A 89 -9.97 6.24 6.16
CA TRP A 89 -11.12 6.15 7.05
C TRP A 89 -12.07 5.04 6.59
N VAL A 90 -12.77 4.43 7.52
CA VAL A 90 -13.83 3.43 7.23
C VAL A 90 -15.19 4.11 7.15
N THR A 91 -15.97 3.78 6.12
CA THR A 91 -17.34 4.27 5.98
C THR A 91 -18.30 3.54 6.94
N GLU A 92 -19.49 4.11 7.17
CA GLU A 92 -20.57 3.41 7.90
C GLU A 92 -20.99 2.08 7.25
N SER A 93 -20.87 1.97 5.92
CA SER A 93 -21.14 0.73 5.18
C SER A 93 -20.05 -0.33 5.31
N GLY A 94 -18.94 -0.03 6.00
CA GLY A 94 -17.80 -0.93 6.11
C GLY A 94 -16.92 -0.98 4.85
N ASP A 95 -16.99 0.02 3.98
CA ASP A 95 -16.08 0.16 2.84
C ASP A 95 -14.75 0.77 3.30
N LEU A 96 -13.64 0.21 2.80
CA LEU A 96 -12.29 0.60 3.17
C LEU A 96 -11.36 0.63 1.95
N ARG A 97 -10.63 1.75 1.75
CA ARG A 97 -9.70 1.93 0.63
C ARG A 97 -8.35 2.50 1.08
N LEU A 98 -7.42 1.64 1.45
CA LEU A 98 -6.17 2.12 2.04
C LEU A 98 -5.25 2.79 1.01
N TYR A 99 -4.80 3.99 1.37
CA TYR A 99 -3.70 4.69 0.73
C TYR A 99 -2.38 4.16 1.30
N SER A 100 -1.42 3.91 0.43
CA SER A 100 -0.09 3.44 0.82
C SER A 100 0.96 4.53 0.64
N LYS A 101 1.86 4.68 1.62
CA LYS A 101 3.00 5.59 1.51
C LYS A 101 4.28 4.80 1.34
N HIS A 102 4.66 4.52 0.09
CA HIS A 102 5.89 3.83 -0.24
C HIS A 102 6.63 4.53 -1.40
N ARG A 103 7.97 4.46 -1.40
CA ARG A 103 8.80 5.20 -2.38
C ARG A 103 8.77 4.63 -3.79
N GLN A 104 8.65 3.31 -3.91
CA GLN A 104 8.85 2.58 -5.18
C GLN A 104 7.62 1.81 -5.64
N TRP A 105 6.64 1.58 -4.77
CA TRP A 105 5.57 0.63 -5.02
C TRP A 105 4.23 1.29 -4.74
N ASP A 106 3.33 1.29 -5.73
CA ASP A 106 1.99 1.87 -5.61
C ASP A 106 0.99 0.78 -5.22
N TYR A 107 0.88 0.51 -3.93
CA TYR A 107 -0.09 -0.46 -3.46
C TYR A 107 -1.49 0.12 -3.42
N ARG A 108 -2.44 -0.67 -3.91
CA ARG A 108 -3.88 -0.44 -3.79
C ARG A 108 -4.48 -1.52 -2.93
N PHE A 109 -5.24 -1.11 -1.93
CA PHE A 109 -6.02 -2.01 -1.10
C PHE A 109 -7.47 -1.54 -1.11
N SER A 110 -8.38 -2.47 -1.31
CA SER A 110 -9.80 -2.27 -1.09
C SER A 110 -10.34 -3.44 -0.29
N ALA A 111 -11.29 -3.16 0.60
CA ALA A 111 -12.02 -4.17 1.34
C ALA A 111 -13.44 -3.71 1.59
N ASN A 112 -14.30 -4.68 1.89
CA ASN A 112 -15.56 -4.46 2.54
C ASN A 112 -15.57 -5.35 3.79
N GLY A 113 -16.15 -4.86 4.88
CA GLY A 113 -16.09 -5.55 6.15
C GLY A 113 -17.32 -5.35 7.02
N SER A 114 -17.32 -6.15 8.08
CA SER A 114 -18.28 -6.08 9.17
C SER A 114 -17.54 -5.73 10.47
N SER A 115 -18.26 -5.67 11.58
CA SER A 115 -17.70 -5.30 12.90
C SER A 115 -16.52 -6.16 13.36
N SER A 116 -16.35 -7.37 12.83
CA SER A 116 -15.30 -8.32 13.27
C SER A 116 -14.22 -8.58 12.23
N ARG A 117 -14.46 -8.28 10.95
CA ARG A 117 -13.57 -8.71 9.86
C ARG A 117 -13.74 -7.87 8.60
N PHE A 118 -12.61 -7.55 7.96
CA PHE A 118 -12.56 -7.02 6.59
C PHE A 118 -11.91 -8.03 5.67
N ASP A 119 -12.50 -8.25 4.50
CA ASP A 119 -11.93 -9.05 3.43
C ASP A 119 -11.83 -8.20 2.16
N GLY A 120 -10.73 -8.36 1.43
CA GLY A 120 -10.40 -7.42 0.38
C GLY A 120 -9.45 -7.92 -0.68
N ARG A 121 -9.18 -7.02 -1.62
CA ARG A 121 -8.26 -7.21 -2.75
C ARG A 121 -7.14 -6.19 -2.64
N TRP A 122 -5.97 -6.60 -3.12
CA TRP A 122 -4.83 -5.72 -3.25
C TRP A 122 -4.11 -5.95 -4.57
N HIS A 123 -3.44 -4.91 -5.07
CA HIS A 123 -2.56 -5.00 -6.23
C HIS A 123 -1.52 -3.87 -6.22
N LEU A 124 -0.44 -4.07 -6.96
CA LEU A 124 0.47 -3.00 -7.37
C LEU A 124 -0.04 -2.43 -8.70
N THR A 125 -0.16 -1.11 -8.83
CA THR A 125 -0.45 -0.51 -10.15
C THR A 125 0.79 -0.50 -11.05
N ASN A 126 1.98 -0.47 -10.44
CA ASN A 126 3.27 -0.39 -11.10
C ASN A 126 4.08 -1.70 -10.99
N GLY A 127 3.41 -2.83 -10.79
CA GLY A 127 4.04 -4.13 -10.66
C GLY A 127 3.07 -5.30 -10.86
N PRO A 128 3.57 -6.54 -10.95
CA PRO A 128 2.73 -7.72 -11.26
C PRO A 128 2.00 -8.30 -10.05
N CYS A 129 2.31 -7.81 -8.84
CA CYS A 129 1.83 -8.39 -7.60
C CYS A 129 0.37 -8.03 -7.33
N GLN A 130 -0.44 -9.05 -7.01
CA GLN A 130 -1.83 -8.88 -6.62
C GLN A 130 -2.31 -10.03 -5.75
N GLY A 131 -3.46 -9.85 -5.12
CA GLY A 131 -4.11 -10.90 -4.37
C GLY A 131 -5.26 -10.46 -3.49
N SER A 132 -5.51 -11.25 -2.46
CA SER A 132 -6.49 -10.95 -1.42
C SER A 132 -5.79 -10.58 -0.12
N TRP A 133 -6.50 -9.91 0.77
CA TRP A 133 -6.04 -9.62 2.12
C TRP A 133 -7.23 -9.62 3.06
N PHE A 134 -6.95 -9.77 4.35
CA PHE A 134 -7.96 -9.62 5.38
C PHE A 134 -7.33 -9.12 6.68
N ILE A 135 -8.16 -8.52 7.53
CA ILE A 135 -7.87 -8.18 8.93
C ILE A 135 -9.06 -8.59 9.79
N GLU A 136 -8.78 -9.01 11.02
CA GLU A 136 -9.78 -9.44 12.00
C GLU A 136 -9.62 -8.61 13.26
N LYS A 137 -10.74 -8.21 13.86
CA LYS A 137 -10.74 -7.46 15.11
C LYS A 137 -10.26 -8.37 16.22
N VAL A 138 -9.33 -7.89 17.04
CA VAL A 138 -9.00 -8.58 18.28
C VAL A 138 -10.19 -8.39 19.22
N ASP A 139 -10.96 -9.46 19.43
CA ASP A 139 -11.99 -9.45 20.45
C ASP A 139 -11.33 -9.22 21.81
N GLY A 140 -11.68 -8.10 22.45
CA GLY A 140 -11.30 -7.83 23.82
C GLY A 140 -11.92 -8.90 24.72
N LYS A 141 -11.08 -9.81 25.20
CA LYS A 141 -11.44 -10.74 26.28
C LYS A 141 -11.16 -10.10 27.62
#